data_AF-A0A085MSX7-F1
#
_entry.id   AF-A0A085MSX7-F1
#
_cell.length_a   1.000
_cell.length_b   1.000
_cell.length_c   1.000
_cell.angle_alpha   90.00
_cell.angle_beta   90.00
_cell.angle_gamma   90.00
#
_symmetry.space_group_name_H-M   'P 1'
#
loop_
_entity.id
_entity.type
_entity.pdbx_description
1 polymer ?
#
loop_
_entity_poly.entity_id
_entity_poly.type
_entity_poly.pdbx_seq_one_letter_code
_entity_poly.pdbx_strand_id
1 'polypeptide(L)'
;MEMNRKARAWLEREFLVLRPAGKGHGRRAPSGDVGHVSLPPTFSDGDFKEWIKRFDRCCVANGWNEDVRTKKLPTLLECTALLIYEELTDGQRLTYTEVKEALLDRFARPEEGKRNLQ
;
A
#
# COMPACT_ATOMS: atom_id res chain seq x y z
N MET A 1 10.71 -19.28 -0.36
CA MET A 1 9.95 -18.28 0.42
C MET A 1 8.48 -18.60 0.19
N GLU A 2 7.82 -19.23 1.16
CA GLU A 2 6.39 -19.57 1.06
C GLU A 2 5.58 -18.34 1.48
N MET A 3 4.82 -17.76 0.56
CA MET A 3 3.91 -16.66 0.86
C MET A 3 2.84 -17.17 1.84
N ASN A 4 2.74 -16.54 3.01
CA ASN A 4 1.84 -16.98 4.08
C ASN A 4 0.41 -17.11 3.55
N ARG A 5 -0.20 -18.29 3.70
CA ARG A 5 -1.57 -18.55 3.21
C ARG A 5 -2.60 -17.57 3.78
N LYS A 6 -2.31 -16.97 4.94
CA LYS A 6 -3.12 -15.88 5.52
C LYS A 6 -3.00 -14.57 4.74
N ALA A 7 -1.80 -14.20 4.29
CA ALA A 7 -1.57 -13.00 3.47
C ALA A 7 -2.27 -13.14 2.11
N ARG A 8 -2.22 -14.33 1.52
CA ARG A 8 -2.92 -14.65 0.27
C ARG A 8 -4.45 -14.63 0.42
N ALA A 9 -4.97 -15.17 1.54
CA ALA A 9 -6.39 -15.10 1.87
C ALA A 9 -6.88 -13.69 2.23
N TRP A 10 -6.00 -12.83 2.77
CA TRP A 10 -6.31 -11.42 3.03
C TRP A 10 -6.43 -10.63 1.72
N LEU A 11 -5.49 -10.83 0.78
CA LEU A 11 -5.55 -10.25 -0.56
C LEU A 11 -6.79 -10.70 -1.36
N GLU A 12 -7.14 -12.00 -1.33
CA GLU A 12 -8.30 -12.51 -2.09
C GLU A 12 -9.66 -12.09 -1.48
N ARG A 13 -9.75 -11.91 -0.15
CA ARG A 13 -11.02 -11.57 0.52
C ARG A 13 -11.36 -10.06 0.47
N GLU A 14 -10.37 -9.16 0.39
CA GLU A 14 -10.61 -7.71 0.24
C GLU A 14 -10.63 -7.20 -1.21
N PHE A 15 -10.09 -7.95 -2.18
CA PHE A 15 -10.11 -7.55 -3.61
C PHE A 15 -11.53 -7.33 -4.17
N LEU A 16 -12.57 -7.93 -3.56
CA LEU A 16 -13.98 -7.72 -3.90
C LEU A 16 -14.66 -6.52 -3.20
N VAL A 17 -13.99 -5.81 -2.28
CA VAL A 17 -14.61 -4.75 -1.45
C VAL A 17 -14.32 -3.33 -1.95
N LEU A 18 -13.77 -3.18 -3.16
CA LEU A 18 -13.72 -1.89 -3.87
C LEU A 18 -14.90 -1.70 -4.81
N ARG A 19 -16.09 -2.20 -4.43
CA ARG A 19 -17.34 -1.73 -5.01
C ARG A 19 -17.79 -0.50 -4.22
N PRO A 20 -18.13 0.63 -4.87
CA PRO A 20 -18.57 1.81 -4.16
C PRO A 20 -19.83 1.48 -3.35
N ALA A 21 -19.85 1.92 -2.07
CA ALA A 21 -21.05 1.95 -1.26
C ALA A 21 -21.98 3.05 -1.80
N GLY A 22 -22.66 2.77 -2.91
CA GLY A 22 -23.73 3.61 -3.43
C GLY A 22 -24.95 3.50 -2.52
N LYS A 23 -25.13 4.47 -1.62
CA LYS A 23 -26.39 4.66 -0.89
C LYS A 23 -27.03 5.96 -1.38
N GLY A 24 -28.13 5.85 -2.13
CA GLY A 24 -28.89 7.01 -2.60
C GLY A 24 -30.06 6.61 -3.49
N HIS A 25 -31.27 6.96 -3.05
CA HIS A 25 -32.55 6.67 -3.69
C HIS A 25 -32.68 7.19 -5.13
N GLY A 26 -33.58 6.55 -5.88
CA GLY A 26 -33.82 6.73 -7.31
C GLY A 26 -33.81 8.16 -7.83
N ARG A 27 -33.06 8.34 -8.93
CA ARG A 27 -33.47 8.98 -10.19
C ARG A 27 -32.33 8.73 -11.20
N ARG A 28 -32.67 8.44 -12.47
CA ARG A 28 -31.70 8.12 -13.55
C ARG A 28 -30.56 9.14 -13.58
N ALA A 29 -29.32 8.66 -13.53
CA ALA A 29 -28.12 9.46 -13.80
C ALA A 29 -27.56 9.12 -15.19
N PRO A 30 -27.02 10.11 -15.93
CA PRO A 30 -26.37 9.89 -17.21
C PRO A 30 -25.09 9.07 -17.01
N SER A 31 -24.73 8.27 -18.01
CA SER A 31 -23.53 7.43 -18.06
C SER A 31 -22.30 8.17 -17.53
N GLY A 32 -21.97 7.95 -16.25
CA GLY A 32 -20.86 8.59 -15.57
C GLY A 32 -19.60 7.75 -15.76
N ASP A 33 -18.56 8.39 -16.28
CA ASP A 33 -17.17 7.97 -16.24
C ASP A 33 -16.88 6.92 -15.16
N VAL A 34 -16.36 5.77 -15.56
CA VAL A 34 -15.71 4.83 -14.64
C VAL A 34 -14.51 5.59 -14.07
N GLY A 35 -14.71 6.23 -12.90
CA GLY A 35 -13.76 7.16 -12.33
C GLY A 35 -12.33 6.61 -12.34
N HIS A 36 -11.46 7.24 -13.13
CA HIS A 36 -10.09 6.80 -13.30
C HIS A 36 -9.33 7.01 -11.98
N VAL A 37 -8.92 5.92 -11.32
CA VAL A 37 -8.10 5.96 -10.11
C VAL A 37 -6.63 6.08 -10.52
N SER A 38 -5.97 7.16 -10.12
CA SER A 38 -4.54 7.34 -10.37
C SER A 38 -3.73 6.48 -9.38
N LEU A 39 -2.88 5.58 -9.88
CA LEU A 39 -2.00 4.77 -9.04
C LEU A 39 -0.54 4.98 -9.46
N PRO A 40 0.41 5.01 -8.52
CA PRO A 40 1.82 4.91 -8.88
C PRO A 40 2.13 3.50 -9.41
N PRO A 41 3.27 3.31 -10.10
CA PRO A 41 3.77 1.97 -10.38
C PRO A 41 4.02 1.20 -9.08
N THR A 42 4.02 -0.13 -9.15
CA THR A 42 4.43 -0.97 -8.02
C THR A 42 5.90 -0.68 -7.65
N PHE A 43 6.24 -0.88 -6.37
CA PHE A 43 7.57 -0.66 -5.84
C PHE A 43 8.21 -1.98 -5.43
N SER A 44 9.30 -2.32 -6.10
CA SER A 44 10.11 -3.51 -5.81
C SER A 44 11.48 -3.12 -5.24
N ASP A 45 12.11 -2.07 -5.79
CA ASP A 45 13.40 -1.52 -5.35
C ASP A 45 13.54 -0.02 -5.74
N GLY A 46 14.59 0.64 -5.22
CA GLY A 46 14.95 2.01 -5.57
C GLY A 46 14.72 3.03 -4.45
N ASP A 47 14.52 4.30 -4.83
CA ASP A 47 14.28 5.39 -3.88
C ASP A 47 12.83 5.34 -3.35
N PHE A 48 12.66 4.66 -2.21
CA PHE A 48 11.36 4.55 -1.54
C PHE A 48 10.78 5.91 -1.14
N LYS A 49 11.64 6.88 -0.81
CA LYS A 49 11.22 8.23 -0.41
C LYS A 49 10.57 8.99 -1.57
N GLU A 50 11.12 8.88 -2.77
CA GLU A 50 10.51 9.45 -3.97
C GLU A 50 9.25 8.69 -4.38
N TRP A 51 9.25 7.36 -4.23
CA TRP A 51 8.07 6.55 -4.55
C TRP A 51 6.89 6.87 -3.62
N ILE A 52 7.09 6.93 -2.30
CA ILE A 52 6.01 7.19 -1.34
C ILE A 52 5.42 8.59 -1.51
N LYS A 53 6.21 9.58 -1.94
CA LYS A 53 5.69 10.92 -2.33
C LYS A 53 4.75 10.85 -3.53
N ARG A 54 5.03 9.98 -4.50
CA ARG A 54 4.13 9.76 -5.66
C ARG A 54 2.84 9.08 -5.21
N PHE A 55 2.94 8.08 -4.34
CA PHE A 55 1.79 7.45 -3.72
C PHE A 55 0.92 8.47 -2.98
N ASP A 56 1.51 9.36 -2.17
CA ASP A 56 0.76 10.43 -1.49
C ASP A 56 0.00 11.35 -2.47
N ARG A 57 0.63 11.72 -3.60
CA ARG A 57 -0.04 12.54 -4.64
C ARG A 57 -1.23 11.81 -5.24
N CYS A 58 -1.09 10.51 -5.52
CA CYS A 58 -2.20 9.66 -5.98
C CYS A 58 -3.31 9.57 -4.93
N CYS A 59 -2.97 9.42 -3.64
CA CYS A 59 -3.96 9.39 -2.57
C CYS A 59 -4.77 10.69 -2.50
N VAL A 60 -4.11 11.84 -2.65
CA VAL A 60 -4.78 13.15 -2.67
C VAL A 60 -5.67 13.28 -3.90
N ALA A 61 -5.17 12.92 -5.08
CA ALA A 61 -5.94 12.98 -6.33
C ALA A 61 -7.19 12.08 -6.29
N ASN A 62 -7.09 10.92 -5.65
CA ASN A 62 -8.18 9.97 -5.52
C ASN A 62 -9.11 10.26 -4.33
N GLY A 63 -8.82 11.26 -3.49
CA GLY A 63 -9.60 11.56 -2.28
C GLY A 63 -9.54 10.46 -1.21
N TRP A 64 -8.44 9.72 -1.12
CA TRP A 64 -8.29 8.61 -0.17
C TRP A 64 -8.05 9.09 1.26
N ASN A 65 -8.85 8.55 2.18
CA ASN A 65 -8.67 8.70 3.62
C ASN A 65 -7.59 7.74 4.16
N GLU A 66 -7.24 7.88 5.43
CA GLU A 66 -6.16 7.11 6.06
C GLU A 66 -6.37 5.60 5.99
N ASP A 67 -7.58 5.11 6.25
CA ASP A 67 -7.92 3.67 6.18
C ASP A 67 -7.66 3.10 4.78
N VAL A 68 -8.07 3.82 3.73
CA VAL A 68 -7.84 3.39 2.34
C VAL A 68 -6.34 3.42 2.01
N ARG A 69 -5.59 4.42 2.49
CA ARG A 69 -4.14 4.51 2.27
C ARG A 69 -3.40 3.33 2.88
N THR A 70 -3.67 3.01 4.14
CA THR A 70 -3.05 1.87 4.84
C THR A 70 -3.37 0.55 4.14
N LYS A 71 -4.60 0.37 3.64
CA LYS A 71 -4.98 -0.84 2.89
C LYS A 71 -4.34 -0.90 1.51
N LYS A 72 -4.17 0.24 0.84
CA LYS A 72 -3.65 0.32 -0.53
C LYS A 72 -2.13 0.22 -0.60
N LEU A 73 -1.43 0.74 0.40
CA LEU A 73 0.03 0.73 0.44
C LEU A 73 0.64 -0.66 0.19
N PRO A 74 0.31 -1.73 0.96
CA PRO A 74 0.91 -3.05 0.74
C PRO A 74 0.58 -3.66 -0.61
N THR A 75 -0.53 -3.28 -1.25
CA THR A 75 -0.91 -3.81 -2.58
C THR A 75 -0.04 -3.29 -3.72
N LEU A 76 0.75 -2.24 -3.47
CA LEU A 76 1.66 -1.65 -4.44
C LEU A 76 3.13 -1.91 -4.08
N LEU A 77 3.40 -2.68 -3.02
CA LEU A 77 4.73 -3.13 -2.66
C LEU A 77 4.95 -4.55 -3.20
N GLU A 78 6.14 -4.80 -3.69
CA GLU A 78 6.54 -6.10 -4.23
C GLU A 78 7.83 -6.60 -3.57
N CYS A 79 8.05 -7.92 -3.69
CA CYS A 79 9.28 -8.59 -3.27
C CYS A 79 9.73 -8.17 -1.85
N THR A 80 10.94 -7.62 -1.73
CA THR A 80 11.55 -7.23 -0.45
C THR A 80 10.76 -6.13 0.25
N ALA A 81 10.15 -5.20 -0.50
CA ALA A 81 9.40 -4.11 0.11
C ALA A 81 8.12 -4.60 0.81
N LEU A 82 7.46 -5.60 0.21
CA LEU A 82 6.29 -6.22 0.83
C LEU A 82 6.70 -7.01 2.09
N LEU A 83 7.80 -7.75 2.05
CA LEU A 83 8.29 -8.49 3.22
C LEU A 83 8.61 -7.55 4.39
N ILE A 84 9.30 -6.44 4.13
CA ILE A 84 9.59 -5.43 5.17
C ILE A 84 8.29 -4.87 5.75
N TYR A 85 7.28 -4.59 4.92
CA TYR A 85 5.98 -4.13 5.40
C TYR A 85 5.31 -5.16 6.33
N GLU A 86 5.32 -6.44 5.94
CA GLU A 86 4.75 -7.52 6.74
C GLU A 86 5.48 -7.68 8.08
N GLU A 87 6.82 -7.60 8.09
CA GLU A 87 7.66 -7.63 9.30
C GLU A 87 7.41 -6.45 10.22
N LEU A 88 7.27 -5.23 9.66
CA LEU A 88 7.02 -4.01 10.44
C LEU A 88 5.63 -4.00 11.08
N THR A 89 4.64 -4.54 10.38
CA THR A 89 3.28 -4.58 10.90
C THR A 89 3.07 -5.74 11.86
N ASP A 90 3.75 -6.88 11.70
CA ASP A 90 3.64 -8.09 12.54
C ASP A 90 2.18 -8.46 12.91
N GLY A 91 1.24 -8.19 11.99
CA GLY A 91 -0.20 -8.39 12.21
C GLY A 91 -0.91 -7.33 13.08
N GLN A 92 -0.21 -6.29 13.51
CA GLN A 92 -0.76 -5.10 14.15
C GLN A 92 -1.38 -4.14 13.14
N ARG A 93 -2.44 -3.42 13.57
CA ARG A 93 -3.02 -2.33 12.79
C ARG A 93 -2.31 -1.04 13.15
N LEU A 94 -1.39 -0.64 12.30
CA LEU A 94 -0.70 0.65 12.35
C LEU A 94 -1.43 1.68 11.48
N THR A 95 -1.34 2.95 11.86
CA THR A 95 -1.80 4.06 11.02
C THR A 95 -0.89 4.22 9.79
N TYR A 96 -1.40 4.87 8.75
CA TYR A 96 -0.59 5.13 7.54
C TYR A 96 0.71 5.88 7.88
N THR A 97 0.65 6.83 8.80
CA THR A 97 1.79 7.63 9.23
C THR A 97 2.86 6.76 9.89
N GLU A 98 2.48 5.92 10.85
CA GLU A 98 3.41 5.01 11.55
C GLU A 98 4.09 4.05 10.57
N VAL A 99 3.31 3.44 9.67
CA VAL A 99 3.86 2.53 8.65
C VAL A 99 4.81 3.27 7.71
N LYS A 100 4.43 4.46 7.26
CA LYS A 100 5.24 5.28 6.35
C LYS A 100 6.57 5.66 6.97
N GLU A 101 6.57 6.12 8.22
CA GLU A 101 7.80 6.50 8.93
C GLU A 101 8.71 5.29 9.15
N ALA A 102 8.15 4.16 9.57
CA ALA A 102 8.91 2.92 9.77
C ALA A 102 9.54 2.40 8.46
N LEU A 103 8.79 2.43 7.35
CA LEU A 103 9.33 2.08 6.04
C LEU A 103 10.42 3.06 5.59
N LEU A 104 10.20 4.36 5.77
CA LEU A 104 11.21 5.37 5.44
C LEU A 104 12.50 5.16 6.23
N ASP A 105 12.43 4.87 7.53
CA ASP A 105 13.61 4.54 8.34
C ASP A 105 14.32 3.29 7.81
N ARG A 106 13.55 2.22 7.54
CA ARG A 106 14.09 0.94 7.10
C ARG A 106 14.80 1.02 5.75
N PHE A 107 14.23 1.77 4.80
CA PHE A 107 14.82 2.02 3.48
C PHE A 107 15.91 3.10 3.50
N ALA A 108 15.90 4.01 4.49
CA ALA A 108 16.95 5.02 4.66
C ALA A 108 18.22 4.45 5.28
N ARG A 109 18.13 3.32 5.98
CA ARG A 109 19.31 2.59 6.46
C ARG A 109 19.98 1.90 5.26
N PRO A 110 21.09 2.42 4.71
CA PRO A 110 21.90 1.61 3.82
C PRO A 110 22.29 0.38 4.62
N GLU A 111 22.09 -0.82 4.08
CA GLU A 111 22.56 -2.09 4.66
C GLU A 111 23.95 -1.89 5.28
N GLU A 112 23.99 -1.67 6.59
CA GLU A 112 25.22 -1.42 7.31
C GLU A 112 25.90 -2.78 7.44
N GLY A 113 26.74 -3.08 6.46
CA GLY A 113 27.84 -4.02 6.61
C GLY A 113 27.44 -5.48 6.75
N LYS A 114 27.35 -6.17 5.60
CA LYS A 114 28.16 -7.38 5.44
C LYS A 114 29.64 -6.99 5.59
N ARG A 115 30.12 -6.84 6.82
CA ARG A 115 31.53 -6.61 7.13
C ARG A 115 32.00 -7.62 8.16
N ASN A 116 32.52 -8.71 7.59
CA ASN A 116 33.65 -9.52 8.04
C ASN A 116 33.40 -10.49 9.22
N LEU A 117 33.28 -11.78 8.89
CA LEU A 117 33.97 -12.81 9.65
C LEU A 117 34.85 -13.57 8.65
N GLN A 118 36.11 -13.13 8.56
CA GLN A 118 37.21 -13.87 7.95
C GLN A 118 37.95 -14.60 9.06
#